data_AF-A0A3M8D4N1-F1
#
_entry.id   AF-A0A3M8D4N1-F1
#
_cell.length_a   1.000
_cell.length_b   1.000
_cell.length_c   1.000
_cell.angle_alpha   90.00
_cell.angle_beta   90.00
_cell.angle_gamma   90.00
#
_symmetry.space_group_name_H-M   'P 1'
#
loop_
_entity.id
_entity.type
_entity.pdbx_description
1 polymer ?
#
loop_
_entity_poly.entity_id
_entity_poly.type
_entity_poly.pdbx_seq_one_letter_code
_entity_poly.pdbx_strand_id
1 'polypeptide(L)'
;MSKAWHDISPQEVEKRLAEQKEDMILIDVRNPDEFSAGHIAQAQLLPLSILPIRLHEIRNDKQVVFICRSGGRSAQACEYASNLGYEHVFNMTGGMLNWQGEIAHK
;
A
#
# COMPACT_ATOMS: atom_id res chain seq x y z
N MET A 1 10.18 19.03 9.75
CA MET A 1 10.06 18.64 8.33
C MET A 1 8.73 17.92 8.16
N SER A 2 7.87 18.38 7.25
CA SER A 2 6.56 17.76 7.01
C SER A 2 6.74 16.41 6.31
N LYS A 3 5.93 15.42 6.67
CA LYS A 3 5.80 14.16 5.92
C LYS A 3 5.44 14.47 4.46
N ALA A 4 6.11 13.86 3.49
CA ALA A 4 5.84 13.99 2.06
C ALA A 4 4.75 13.03 1.55
N TRP A 5 4.01 12.40 2.46
CA TRP A 5 3.01 11.36 2.21
C TRP A 5 1.94 11.40 3.29
N HIS A 6 0.78 10.81 3.00
CA HIS A 6 -0.41 10.88 3.85
C HIS A 6 -0.67 9.55 4.54
N ASP A 7 -1.35 9.58 5.69
CA ASP A 7 -1.85 8.36 6.34
C ASP A 7 -3.30 8.10 5.88
N ILE A 8 -3.64 6.82 5.70
CA ILE A 8 -5.00 6.36 5.42
C ILE A 8 -5.32 5.17 6.34
N SER A 9 -6.57 5.03 6.77
CA SER A 9 -7.01 3.90 7.58
C SER A 9 -7.47 2.73 6.69
N PRO A 10 -7.43 1.47 7.18
CA PRO A 10 -7.99 0.32 6.48
C PRO A 10 -9.46 0.51 6.12
N GLN A 11 -10.25 1.13 7.01
CA GLN A 11 -11.67 1.40 6.79
C GLN A 11 -11.90 2.40 5.65
N GLU A 12 -11.04 3.42 5.53
CA GLU A 12 -11.14 4.38 4.44
C GLU A 12 -10.70 3.76 3.10
N VAL A 13 -9.68 2.88 3.11
CA VAL A 13 -9.31 2.09 1.93
C VAL A 13 -10.47 1.21 1.48
N GLU A 14 -11.08 0.45 2.41
CA GLU A 14 -12.23 -0.40 2.15
C GLU A 14 -13.41 0.38 1.56
N LYS A 15 -13.77 1.51 2.18
CA LYS A 15 -14.83 2.39 1.70
C LYS A 15 -14.59 2.86 0.27
N ARG A 16 -13.37 3.33 -0.04
CA ARG A 16 -13.05 3.83 -1.38
C ARG A 16 -13.03 2.73 -2.44
N LEU A 17 -12.65 1.50 -2.09
CA LEU A 17 -12.78 0.34 -2.97
C LEU A 17 -14.26 0.04 -3.26
N ALA A 18 -15.12 0.08 -2.24
CA ALA A 18 -16.56 -0.14 -2.40
C ALA A 18 -17.24 0.94 -3.27
N GLU A 19 -16.76 2.18 -3.19
CA GLU A 19 -17.21 3.30 -4.03
C GLU A 19 -16.70 3.23 -5.49
N GLN A 20 -15.94 2.19 -5.86
CA GLN A 20 -15.30 2.04 -7.19
C GLN A 20 -14.52 3.29 -7.62
N LYS A 21 -13.88 3.98 -6.66
CA LYS A 21 -12.93 5.04 -6.98
C LYS A 21 -11.64 4.38 -7.46
N GLU A 22 -11.59 4.04 -8.75
CA GLU A 22 -10.49 3.33 -9.45
C GLU A 22 -9.14 4.08 -9.50
N ASP A 23 -8.98 5.15 -8.71
CA ASP A 23 -7.81 6.02 -8.78
C ASP A 23 -6.70 5.66 -7.79
N MET A 24 -6.78 4.46 -7.19
CA MET A 24 -5.81 3.97 -6.21
C MET A 24 -5.17 2.64 -6.64
N ILE A 25 -3.85 2.57 -6.50
CA ILE A 25 -3.06 1.37 -6.64
C ILE A 25 -2.70 0.89 -5.23
N LEU A 26 -3.07 -0.33 -4.91
CA LEU A 26 -2.74 -0.97 -3.63
C LEU A 26 -1.46 -1.80 -3.79
N ILE A 27 -0.43 -1.47 -3.03
CA ILE A 27 0.86 -2.18 -3.05
C ILE A 27 1.13 -2.80 -1.68
N ASP A 28 1.10 -4.12 -1.61
CA ASP A 28 1.46 -4.87 -0.41
C ASP A 28 2.98 -5.11 -0.39
N VAL A 29 3.64 -4.54 0.62
CA VAL A 29 5.10 -4.62 0.79
C VAL A 29 5.53 -5.68 1.80
N ARG A 30 4.60 -6.56 2.23
CA ARG A 30 4.91 -7.72 3.08
C ARG A 30 5.68 -8.79 2.31
N ASN A 31 6.11 -9.81 3.05
CA ASN A 31 6.73 -10.97 2.42
C ASN A 31 5.69 -11.82 1.66
N PRO A 32 6.12 -12.61 0.65
CA PRO A 32 5.20 -13.43 -0.14
C PRO A 32 4.36 -14.42 0.67
N ASP A 33 4.91 -14.97 1.75
CA ASP A 33 4.21 -15.87 2.67
C ASP A 33 3.06 -15.16 3.41
N GLU A 34 3.28 -13.95 3.91
CA GLU A 34 2.24 -13.13 4.54
C GLU A 34 1.13 -12.75 3.54
N PHE A 35 1.50 -12.46 2.29
CA PHE A 35 0.56 -12.12 1.23
C PHE A 35 -0.30 -13.33 0.82
N SER A 36 0.34 -14.48 0.63
CA SER A 36 -0.35 -15.73 0.25
C SER A 36 -1.29 -16.22 1.36
N ALA A 37 -0.93 -15.96 2.63
CA ALA A 37 -1.78 -16.25 3.79
C ALA A 37 -3.05 -15.38 3.83
N GLY A 38 -3.09 -14.26 3.11
CA GLY A 38 -4.25 -13.38 3.01
C GLY A 38 -3.85 -11.94 2.69
N HIS A 39 -4.46 -11.35 1.66
CA HIS A 39 -4.22 -9.97 1.23
C HIS A 39 -5.50 -9.33 0.68
N ILE A 40 -5.51 -8.01 0.51
CA ILE A 40 -6.62 -7.31 -0.15
C ILE A 40 -6.65 -7.71 -1.62
N ALA A 41 -7.80 -8.12 -2.16
CA ALA A 41 -7.91 -8.74 -3.49
C ALA A 41 -7.32 -7.91 -4.64
N GLN A 42 -7.41 -6.58 -4.56
CA GLN A 42 -6.87 -5.66 -5.56
C GLN A 42 -5.39 -5.31 -5.34
N ALA A 43 -4.77 -5.77 -4.25
CA ALA A 43 -3.39 -5.47 -3.92
C ALA A 43 -2.40 -6.25 -4.80
N GLN A 44 -1.36 -5.55 -5.23
CA GLN A 44 -0.21 -6.12 -5.91
C GLN A 44 0.92 -6.34 -4.91
N LEU A 45 1.55 -7.51 -4.95
CA LEU A 45 2.69 -7.82 -4.10
C LEU A 45 3.96 -7.17 -4.66
N LEU A 46 4.59 -6.29 -3.88
CA LEU A 46 5.92 -5.76 -4.14
C LEU A 46 6.69 -5.65 -2.81
N PRO A 47 7.37 -6.73 -2.38
CA PRO A 47 8.03 -6.78 -1.07
C PRO A 47 9.00 -5.63 -0.87
N LEU A 48 9.06 -5.08 0.35
CA LEU A 48 9.90 -3.93 0.68
C LEU A 48 11.37 -4.13 0.29
N SER A 49 11.88 -5.37 0.37
CA SER A 49 13.26 -5.71 0.02
C SER A 49 13.62 -5.48 -1.45
N ILE A 50 12.65 -5.55 -2.37
CA ILE A 50 12.86 -5.34 -3.80
C ILE A 50 12.23 -4.03 -4.30
N LEU A 51 11.46 -3.35 -3.46
CA LEU A 51 10.80 -2.08 -3.76
C LEU A 51 11.77 -1.05 -4.38
N PRO A 52 12.98 -0.78 -3.84
CA PRO A 52 13.86 0.24 -4.41
C PRO A 52 14.26 -0.02 -5.88
N ILE A 53 14.25 -1.29 -6.30
CA ILE A 53 14.68 -1.70 -7.64
C ILE A 53 13.49 -1.69 -8.61
N ARG A 54 12.29 -2.05 -8.14
CA ARG A 54 11.10 -2.25 -8.98
C ARG A 54 10.01 -1.20 -8.82
N LEU A 55 10.20 -0.20 -7.97
CA LEU A 55 9.20 0.85 -7.76
C LEU A 55 8.81 1.55 -9.06
N HIS A 56 9.73 1.67 -10.03
CA HIS A 56 9.47 2.25 -11.35
C HIS A 56 8.37 1.52 -12.17
N GLU A 57 7.98 0.30 -11.79
CA GLU A 57 6.87 -0.43 -12.40
C GLU A 57 5.50 0.10 -11.94
N ILE A 58 5.47 0.83 -10.82
CA ILE A 58 4.26 1.44 -10.28
C ILE A 58 4.05 2.79 -10.97
N ARG A 59 2.80 3.07 -11.33
CA ARG A 59 2.42 4.35 -11.91
C ARG A 59 2.50 5.45 -10.86
N ASN A 60 3.19 6.54 -11.17
CA ASN A 60 3.33 7.71 -10.30
C ASN A 60 2.25 8.78 -10.52
N ASP A 61 1.40 8.64 -11.55
CA ASP A 61 0.26 9.52 -11.84
C ASP A 61 -1.02 9.14 -11.10
N LYS A 62 -0.96 8.07 -10.28
CA LYS A 62 -2.08 7.52 -9.51
C LYS A 62 -1.82 7.63 -8.01
N GLN A 63 -2.87 7.52 -7.21
CA GLN A 63 -2.71 7.40 -5.76
C GLN A 63 -2.13 6.03 -5.44
N VAL A 64 -1.02 5.97 -4.72
CA VAL A 64 -0.38 4.71 -4.33
C VAL A 64 -0.55 4.51 -2.83
N VAL A 65 -1.23 3.43 -2.45
CA VAL A 65 -1.43 3.04 -1.05
C VAL A 65 -0.49 1.87 -0.75
N PHE A 66 0.49 2.10 0.12
CA PHE A 66 1.36 1.04 0.60
C PHE A 66 0.75 0.36 1.82
N ILE A 67 0.75 -0.97 1.79
CA ILE A 67 0.14 -1.85 2.79
C ILE A 67 1.24 -2.71 3.38
N CYS A 68 1.25 -2.84 4.70
CA CYS A 68 2.02 -3.89 5.35
C CYS A 68 1.24 -4.53 6.48
N ARG A 69 1.92 -5.23 7.41
CA ARG A 69 1.25 -5.83 8.57
C ARG A 69 0.63 -4.79 9.51
N SER A 70 1.34 -3.74 9.87
CA SER A 70 0.93 -2.80 10.94
C SER A 70 1.13 -1.30 10.63
N GLY A 71 1.71 -0.95 9.48
CA GLY A 71 2.00 0.43 9.07
C GLY A 71 3.48 0.83 9.06
N GLY A 72 4.38 0.00 9.61
CA GLY A 72 5.82 0.33 9.70
C GLY A 72 6.60 0.17 8.38
N ARG A 73 6.51 -0.99 7.74
CA ARG A 73 7.17 -1.26 6.43
C ARG A 73 6.59 -0.40 5.30
N SER A 74 5.28 -0.16 5.34
CA SER A 74 4.60 0.71 4.38
C SER A 74 5.01 2.17 4.54
N ALA A 75 5.28 2.66 5.76
CA ALA A 75 5.85 3.99 5.95
C ALA A 75 7.23 4.15 5.29
N GLN A 76 8.10 3.13 5.38
CA GLN A 76 9.39 3.12 4.66
C GLN A 76 9.18 3.13 3.14
N ALA A 77 8.22 2.33 2.65
CA ALA A 77 7.85 2.35 1.23
C ALA A 77 7.37 3.73 0.77
N CYS A 78 6.57 4.41 1.58
CA CYS A 78 6.13 5.78 1.30
C CYS A 78 7.30 6.75 1.21
N GLU A 79 8.26 6.67 2.13
CA GLU A 79 9.46 7.52 2.10
C GLU A 79 10.27 7.31 0.82
N TYR A 80 10.48 6.05 0.41
CA TYR A 80 11.15 5.74 -0.86
C TYR A 80 10.40 6.32 -2.06
N ALA A 81 9.09 6.13 -2.13
CA ALA A 81 8.27 6.63 -3.24
C ALA A 81 8.26 8.15 -3.31
N SER A 82 8.05 8.85 -2.18
CA SER A 82 8.09 10.31 -2.13
C SER A 82 9.45 10.87 -2.55
N ASN A 83 10.56 10.24 -2.15
CA ASN A 83 11.91 10.66 -2.55
C ASN A 83 12.17 10.49 -4.05
N LEU A 84 11.42 9.61 -4.72
CA LEU A 84 11.48 9.39 -6.17
C LEU A 84 10.42 10.19 -6.95
N GLY A 85 9.74 11.13 -6.29
CA GLY A 85 8.81 12.06 -6.94
C GLY A 85 7.38 11.58 -7.08
N TYR A 86 6.97 10.55 -6.32
CA TYR A 86 5.55 10.19 -6.24
C TYR A 86 4.81 11.21 -5.37
N GLU A 87 3.81 11.88 -5.94
CA GLU A 87 3.10 12.99 -5.29
C GLU A 87 1.90 12.53 -4.44
N HIS A 88 1.28 11.40 -4.81
CA HIS A 88 0.06 10.88 -4.19
C HIS A 88 0.32 9.58 -3.44
N VAL A 89 1.12 9.65 -2.39
CA VAL A 89 1.57 8.48 -1.62
C VAL A 89 0.82 8.39 -0.29
N PHE A 90 0.31 7.20 0.01
CA PHE A 90 -0.47 6.89 1.21
C PHE A 90 0.10 5.69 1.96
N ASN A 91 0.23 5.81 3.28
CA ASN A 91 0.55 4.72 4.18
C ASN A 91 -0.73 4.19 4.82
N MET A 92 -1.06 2.91 4.65
CA MET A 92 -2.20 2.31 5.35
C MET A 92 -1.85 1.99 6.81
N THR A 93 -2.10 2.95 7.69
CA THR A 93 -1.82 2.85 9.14
C THR A 93 -2.65 1.75 9.81
N GLY A 94 -2.04 0.94 10.67
CA GLY A 94 -2.68 -0.27 11.20
C GLY A 94 -2.57 -1.48 10.27
N GLY A 95 -2.29 -1.28 8.98
CA GLY A 95 -2.02 -2.32 8.01
C GLY A 95 -3.08 -3.42 7.97
N MET A 96 -2.66 -4.62 7.59
CA MET A 96 -3.52 -5.81 7.54
C MET A 96 -4.02 -6.28 8.91
N LEU A 97 -3.38 -5.88 10.02
CA LEU A 97 -3.90 -6.21 11.37
C LEU A 97 -5.26 -5.59 11.65
N ASN A 98 -5.55 -4.44 11.04
CA ASN A 98 -6.79 -3.70 11.23
C ASN A 98 -7.69 -3.75 9.99
N TRP A 99 -7.34 -4.59 9.00
CA TRP A 99 -8.16 -4.82 7.81
C TRP A 99 -9.30 -5.77 8.15
N GLN A 100 -10.54 -5.31 7.97
CA GLN A 100 -11.76 -6.06 8.26
C GLN A 100 -12.53 -6.46 6.99
N GLY A 101 -12.10 -5.95 5.83
CA GLY A 101 -12.72 -6.26 4.53
C GLY A 101 -12.32 -7.63 4.01
N GLU A 102 -12.80 -7.93 2.81
CA GLU A 102 -12.50 -9.21 2.16
C GLU A 102 -11.00 -9.40 1.91
N ILE A 103 -10.55 -10.65 2.04
CA ILE A 103 -9.19 -11.07 1.70
C ILE A 103 -9.23 -12.10 0.59
N ALA A 104 -8.22 -12.05 -0.26
CA ALA A 104 -7.92 -13.07 -1.24
C ALA A 104 -6.72 -13.91 -0.79
N HIS A 105 -6.66 -15.13 -1.33
CA HIS A 105 -5.55 -16.05 -1.19
C HIS A 105 -5.14 -16.42 -2.62
N LYS A 106 -3.96 -15.98 -3.04
CA LYS A 106 -3.36 -16.29 -4.34
C LYS A 106 -2.11 -17.11 -4.13
#